data_AF-A0A3D4HFA8-F1
#
_entry.id   AF-A0A3D4HFA8-F1
#
_cell.length_a   1.000
_cell.length_b   1.000
_cell.length_c   1.000
_cell.angle_alpha   90.00
_cell.angle_beta   90.00
_cell.angle_gamma   90.00
#
_symmetry.space_group_name_H-M   'P 1'
#
loop_
_entity.id
_entity.type
_entity.pdbx_description
1 polymer ?
#
loop_
_entity_poly.entity_id
_entity_poly.type
_entity_poly.pdbx_seq_one_letter_code
_entity_poly.pdbx_strand_id
1 'polypeptide(L)'
;LDKLHKKEASAIRREMDRMHRNFEGTLHMDKLPAALFVVDIKSEYIAVAEANRLGIPVVALVDTNSDPSLVQYPIPGNDDAVKSIRMIMGVIMDTIQNGLSRRESQKAAPKAFNLTREDTDDVEAEVTLSPDIQLESEENAGTPAKSE
;
A
#
# COMPACT_ATOMS: atom_id res chain seq x y z
N LEU A 1 3.96 28.36 -22.24
CA LEU A 1 4.62 27.93 -23.49
C LEU A 1 4.25 28.82 -24.67
N ASP A 2 2.98 29.21 -24.84
CA ASP A 2 2.54 29.96 -26.03
C ASP A 2 2.96 31.44 -26.09
N LYS A 3 3.50 31.97 -25.00
CA LYS A 3 4.11 33.32 -24.95
C LYS A 3 5.61 33.33 -25.25
N LEU A 4 6.26 32.17 -25.45
CA LEU A 4 7.70 32.06 -25.69
C LEU A 4 7.99 31.91 -27.18
N HIS A 5 9.22 32.25 -27.60
CA HIS A 5 9.65 31.98 -28.97
C HIS A 5 9.59 30.48 -29.27
N LYS A 6 9.15 30.12 -30.49
CA LYS A 6 8.96 28.71 -30.91
C LYS A 6 10.18 27.82 -30.64
N LYS A 7 11.40 28.36 -30.75
CA LYS A 7 12.66 27.65 -30.45
C LYS A 7 12.83 27.36 -28.95
N GLU A 8 12.61 28.36 -28.09
CA GLU A 8 12.68 28.21 -26.63
C GLU A 8 11.58 27.31 -26.10
N ALA A 9 10.36 27.48 -26.62
CA ALA A 9 9.23 26.61 -26.32
C ALA A 9 9.51 25.14 -26.66
N SER A 10 10.19 24.88 -27.78
CA SER A 10 10.60 23.54 -28.19
C SER A 10 11.70 22.97 -27.27
N ALA A 11 12.68 23.78 -26.88
CA ALA A 11 13.74 23.36 -25.96
C ALA A 11 13.16 22.97 -24.59
N ILE A 12 12.29 23.80 -24.03
CA ILE A 12 11.63 23.54 -22.74
C ILE A 12 10.77 22.29 -22.81
N ARG A 13 10.00 22.07 -23.90
CA ARG A 13 9.21 20.84 -24.06
C ARG A 13 10.10 19.60 -24.05
N ARG A 14 11.23 19.60 -24.77
CA ARG A 14 12.18 18.47 -24.78
C ARG A 14 12.77 18.19 -23.42
N GLU A 15 13.06 19.24 -22.65
CA GLU A 15 13.55 19.11 -21.29
C GLU A 15 12.46 18.55 -20.37
N MET A 16 11.24 19.07 -20.47
CA MET A 16 10.09 18.60 -19.71
C MET A 16 9.80 17.12 -19.99
N ASP A 17 9.85 16.70 -21.26
CA ASP A 17 9.67 15.29 -21.66
C ASP A 17 10.79 14.39 -21.12
N ARG A 18 12.03 14.90 -21.06
CA ARG A 18 13.15 14.17 -20.48
C ARG A 18 12.99 14.00 -18.98
N MET A 19 12.58 15.06 -18.28
CA MET A 19 12.34 15.00 -16.84
C MET A 19 11.15 14.09 -16.51
N HIS A 20 10.06 14.17 -17.27
CA HIS A 20 8.90 13.30 -17.09
C HIS A 20 9.27 11.83 -17.24
N ARG A 21 9.97 11.45 -18.31
CA ARG A 21 10.42 10.05 -18.51
C ARG A 21 11.30 9.51 -17.38
N ASN A 22 12.09 10.36 -16.74
CA ASN A 22 13.02 9.92 -15.71
C ASN A 22 12.39 9.88 -14.30
N PHE A 23 11.43 10.76 -14.01
CA PHE A 23 10.93 10.99 -12.65
C PHE A 23 9.42 10.73 -12.47
N GLU A 24 8.70 10.31 -13.51
CA GLU A 24 7.26 10.04 -13.41
C GLU A 24 6.91 9.00 -12.32
N GLY A 25 7.76 7.99 -12.14
CA GLY A 25 7.53 6.92 -11.16
C GLY A 25 7.61 7.37 -9.70
N THR A 26 8.37 8.43 -9.40
CA THR A 26 8.57 8.95 -8.04
C THR A 26 7.78 10.23 -7.77
N LEU A 27 7.11 10.78 -8.80
CA LEU A 27 6.44 12.08 -8.73
C LEU A 27 5.36 12.15 -7.64
N HIS A 28 4.69 11.03 -7.38
CA HIS A 28 3.58 10.93 -6.42
C HIS A 28 4.01 10.38 -5.04
N MET A 29 5.31 10.30 -4.75
CA MET A 29 5.82 9.79 -3.48
C MET A 29 6.01 10.92 -2.47
N ASP A 30 5.12 11.02 -1.47
CA ASP A 30 5.25 12.00 -0.38
C ASP A 30 6.24 11.56 0.73
N LYS A 31 6.51 10.26 0.82
CA LYS A 31 7.33 9.64 1.87
C LYS A 31 8.29 8.62 1.25
N LEU A 32 9.36 8.32 1.97
CA LEU A 32 10.27 7.24 1.61
C LEU A 32 9.50 5.90 1.51
N PRO A 33 9.88 5.03 0.56
CA PRO A 33 9.23 3.73 0.40
C PRO A 33 9.52 2.83 1.62
N ALA A 34 8.53 2.03 1.99
CA ALA A 34 8.66 1.08 3.11
C ALA A 34 9.46 -0.18 2.75
N ALA A 35 9.56 -0.51 1.47
CA ALA A 35 10.37 -1.59 0.93
C ALA A 35 10.72 -1.27 -0.52
N LEU A 36 11.84 -1.81 -1.00
CA LEU A 36 12.28 -1.69 -2.38
C LEU A 36 12.31 -3.07 -3.03
N PHE A 37 11.79 -3.17 -4.27
CA PHE A 37 11.97 -4.35 -5.11
C PHE A 37 12.93 -4.02 -6.25
N VAL A 38 14.03 -4.76 -6.36
CA VAL A 38 15.10 -4.54 -7.36
C VAL A 38 15.22 -5.75 -8.28
N VAL A 39 15.43 -5.49 -9.57
CA VAL A 39 15.78 -6.51 -10.58
C VAL A 39 17.23 -6.24 -10.96
N ASP A 40 18.06 -7.27 -10.97
CA ASP A 40 19.52 -7.19 -11.18
C ASP A 40 20.23 -6.31 -10.12
N ILE A 41 20.89 -6.93 -9.15
CA ILE A 41 21.60 -6.18 -8.10
C ILE A 41 22.83 -5.45 -8.67
N LYS A 42 23.46 -6.03 -9.70
CA LYS A 42 24.72 -5.55 -10.24
C LYS A 42 24.52 -4.27 -11.04
N SER A 43 23.47 -4.21 -11.84
CA SER A 43 23.12 -3.02 -12.61
C SER A 43 22.57 -1.90 -11.71
N GLU A 44 21.84 -2.23 -10.64
CA GLU A 44 21.17 -1.28 -9.75
C GLU A 44 21.88 -1.11 -8.39
N TYR A 45 23.19 -1.29 -8.34
CA TYR A 45 23.96 -1.27 -7.07
C TYR A 45 23.81 0.03 -6.26
N ILE A 46 23.63 1.17 -6.93
CA ILE A 46 23.43 2.48 -6.26
C ILE A 46 22.13 2.47 -5.47
N ALA A 47 21.04 1.95 -6.06
CA ALA A 47 19.74 1.89 -5.40
C ALA A 47 19.78 0.98 -4.18
N VAL A 48 20.47 -0.17 -4.28
CA VAL A 48 20.66 -1.09 -3.15
C VAL A 48 21.50 -0.44 -2.04
N ALA A 49 22.59 0.27 -2.40
CA ALA A 49 23.43 0.95 -1.42
C ALA A 49 22.70 2.09 -0.70
N GLU A 50 21.90 2.89 -1.42
CA GLU A 50 21.08 3.95 -0.84
C GLU A 50 19.98 3.38 0.06
N ALA A 51 19.29 2.33 -0.37
CA ALA A 51 18.27 1.66 0.42
C ALA A 51 18.85 1.08 1.72
N ASN A 52 19.99 0.40 1.63
CA ASN A 52 20.70 -0.15 2.80
C ASN A 52 21.14 0.96 3.76
N ARG A 53 21.60 2.11 3.24
CA ARG A 53 21.96 3.27 4.07
C ARG A 53 20.77 3.91 4.76
N LEU A 54 19.61 3.94 4.11
CA LEU A 54 18.37 4.48 4.67
C LEU A 54 17.61 3.47 5.55
N GLY A 55 18.08 2.21 5.62
CA GLY A 55 17.42 1.15 6.39
C GLY A 55 16.13 0.64 5.73
N ILE A 56 15.98 0.83 4.42
CA ILE A 56 14.82 0.35 3.65
C ILE A 56 15.08 -1.13 3.31
N PRO A 57 14.17 -2.06 3.66
CA PRO A 57 14.34 -3.47 3.33
C PRO A 57 14.27 -3.69 1.81
N VAL A 58 15.29 -4.36 1.28
CA VAL A 58 15.43 -4.66 -0.16
C VAL A 58 15.08 -6.12 -0.43
N VAL A 59 14.12 -6.32 -1.33
CA VAL A 59 13.80 -7.59 -1.98
C VAL A 59 14.37 -7.54 -3.38
N ALA A 60 15.10 -8.56 -3.82
CA ALA A 60 15.72 -8.52 -5.14
C ALA A 60 15.68 -9.86 -5.88
N LEU A 61 15.56 -9.79 -7.20
CA LEU A 61 15.79 -10.92 -8.08
C LEU A 61 17.29 -11.09 -8.30
N VAL A 62 17.82 -12.26 -7.95
CA VAL A 62 19.25 -12.57 -7.97
C VAL A 62 19.51 -13.71 -8.95
N ASP A 63 20.37 -13.45 -9.95
CA ASP A 63 20.93 -14.48 -10.82
C ASP A 63 22.37 -14.86 -10.42
N THR A 64 22.97 -15.79 -11.15
CA THR A 64 24.31 -16.35 -10.95
C THR A 64 25.46 -15.33 -10.83
N ASN A 65 25.28 -14.11 -11.33
CA ASN A 65 26.30 -13.06 -11.36
C ASN A 65 26.21 -12.05 -10.20
N SER A 66 25.20 -12.17 -9.34
CA SER A 66 24.85 -11.21 -8.31
C SER A 66 25.09 -11.77 -6.91
N ASP A 67 25.58 -10.95 -5.98
CA ASP A 67 25.83 -11.34 -4.59
C ASP A 67 24.54 -11.19 -3.75
N PRO A 68 23.92 -12.28 -3.26
CA PRO A 68 22.70 -12.22 -2.46
C PRO A 68 22.92 -11.63 -1.07
N SER A 69 24.18 -11.48 -0.61
CA SER A 69 24.51 -10.97 0.72
C SER A 69 24.19 -9.47 0.89
N LEU A 70 24.02 -8.76 -0.23
CA LEU A 70 23.75 -7.33 -0.26
C LEU A 70 22.27 -6.99 -0.05
N VAL A 71 21.39 -7.99 -0.07
CA VAL A 71 19.93 -7.82 -0.02
C VAL A 71 19.32 -8.64 1.11
N GLN A 72 18.20 -8.18 1.65
CA GLN A 72 17.57 -8.82 2.81
C GLN A 72 16.74 -10.05 2.42
N TYR A 73 16.09 -9.97 1.26
CA TYR A 73 15.23 -11.04 0.73
C TYR A 73 15.62 -11.34 -0.73
N PRO A 74 16.65 -12.17 -0.96
CA PRO A 74 17.02 -12.60 -2.29
C PRO A 74 16.03 -13.63 -2.83
N ILE A 75 15.54 -13.41 -4.05
CA ILE A 75 14.73 -14.35 -4.81
C ILE A 75 15.62 -14.89 -5.94
N PRO A 76 16.00 -16.18 -5.92
CA PRO A 76 16.80 -16.74 -7.00
C PRO A 76 15.96 -16.84 -8.28
N GLY A 77 16.50 -16.33 -9.39
CA GLY A 77 15.84 -16.42 -10.69
C GLY A 77 16.59 -15.71 -11.79
N ASN A 78 16.13 -15.88 -13.02
CA ASN A 78 16.75 -15.26 -14.19
C ASN A 78 16.25 -13.80 -14.34
N ASP A 79 17.16 -12.85 -14.23
CA ASP A 79 16.95 -11.41 -14.37
C ASP A 79 17.16 -10.89 -15.82
N ASP A 80 17.95 -11.57 -16.66
CA ASP A 80 18.13 -11.21 -18.07
C ASP A 80 16.86 -11.43 -18.92
N ALA A 81 16.03 -12.40 -18.55
CA ALA A 81 14.88 -12.79 -19.34
C ALA A 81 13.62 -11.96 -19.02
N VAL A 82 13.19 -11.12 -19.98
CA VAL A 82 11.94 -10.32 -19.88
C VAL A 82 10.72 -11.18 -19.50
N LYS A 83 10.61 -12.41 -20.01
CA LYS A 83 9.51 -13.32 -19.68
C LYS A 83 9.54 -13.76 -18.21
N SER A 84 10.74 -14.01 -17.67
CA SER A 84 10.96 -14.38 -16.27
C SER A 84 10.58 -13.22 -15.35
N ILE A 85 11.13 -12.03 -15.61
CA ILE A 85 10.81 -10.80 -14.86
C ILE A 85 9.30 -10.55 -14.85
N ARG A 86 8.65 -10.58 -16.02
CA ARG A 86 7.20 -10.36 -16.11
C ARG A 86 6.39 -11.36 -15.29
N MET A 87 6.77 -12.63 -15.30
CA MET A 87 6.09 -13.66 -14.52
C MET A 87 6.22 -13.39 -13.02
N ILE A 88 7.44 -13.11 -12.55
CA ILE A 88 7.71 -12.83 -11.13
C ILE A 88 6.99 -11.56 -10.68
N MET A 89 7.07 -10.50 -11.47
CA MET A 89 6.37 -9.24 -11.20
C MET A 89 4.86 -9.41 -11.15
N GLY A 90 4.28 -10.23 -12.03
CA GLY A 90 2.85 -10.54 -12.01
C GLY A 90 2.42 -11.12 -10.66
N VAL A 91 3.12 -12.14 -10.18
CA VAL A 91 2.82 -12.76 -8.88
C VAL A 91 2.98 -11.77 -7.72
N ILE A 92 4.03 -10.93 -7.76
CA ILE A 92 4.26 -9.90 -6.73
C ILE A 92 3.14 -8.87 -6.73
N MET A 93 2.75 -8.37 -7.91
CA MET A 93 1.65 -7.42 -8.05
C MET A 93 0.33 -7.98 -7.53
N ASP A 94 0.00 -9.22 -7.89
CA ASP A 94 -1.20 -9.89 -7.40
C ASP A 94 -1.18 -10.01 -5.87
N THR A 95 -0.02 -10.34 -5.30
CA THR A 95 0.16 -10.44 -3.84
C THR A 95 0.00 -9.10 -3.15
N ILE A 96 0.56 -8.02 -3.72
CA ILE A 96 0.42 -6.65 -3.20
C ILE A 96 -1.04 -6.21 -3.23
N GLN A 97 -1.76 -6.45 -4.33
CA GLN A 97 -3.18 -6.11 -4.46
C GLN A 97 -4.02 -6.85 -3.42
N ASN A 98 -3.82 -8.17 -3.29
CA ASN A 98 -4.49 -8.97 -2.26
C ASN A 98 -4.19 -8.47 -0.83
N GLY A 99 -2.94 -8.08 -0.56
CA GLY A 99 -2.53 -7.49 0.71
C GLY A 99 -3.23 -6.15 1.00
N LEU A 100 -3.37 -5.29 -0.01
CA LEU A 100 -4.08 -4.02 0.10
C LEU A 100 -5.58 -4.22 0.37
N SER A 101 -6.24 -5.09 -0.41
CA SER A 101 -7.67 -5.40 -0.22
C SER A 101 -7.95 -6.02 1.15
N ARG A 102 -7.08 -6.91 1.64
CA ARG A 102 -7.19 -7.47 2.99
C ARG A 102 -7.04 -6.40 4.08
N ARG A 103 -6.14 -5.44 3.88
CA ARG A 103 -5.95 -4.33 4.83
C ARG A 103 -7.19 -3.45 4.91
N GLU A 104 -7.86 -3.23 3.79
CA GLU A 104 -9.11 -2.44 3.73
C GLU A 104 -10.26 -3.17 4.43
N SER A 105 -10.45 -4.46 4.17
CA SER A 105 -11.50 -5.25 4.83
C SER A 105 -11.28 -5.36 6.35
N GLN A 106 -10.04 -5.48 6.81
CA GLN A 106 -9.70 -5.48 8.23
C GLN A 106 -9.94 -4.13 8.91
N LYS A 107 -9.84 -3.01 8.18
CA LYS A 107 -10.20 -1.68 8.71
C LYS A 107 -11.70 -1.46 8.79
N ALA A 108 -12.46 -2.10 7.89
CA ALA A 108 -13.92 -2.01 7.86
C ALA A 108 -14.62 -2.94 8.86
N ALA A 109 -13.95 -4.00 9.32
CA ALA A 109 -14.48 -4.86 10.37
C ALA A 109 -14.49 -4.10 11.72
N PRO A 110 -15.64 -3.98 12.41
CA PRO A 110 -15.67 -3.43 13.75
C PRO A 110 -14.79 -4.31 14.64
N LYS A 111 -13.93 -3.68 15.46
CA LYS A 111 -13.17 -4.39 16.49
C LYS A 111 -14.18 -5.02 17.45
N ALA A 112 -14.49 -6.30 17.25
CA ALA A 112 -15.25 -7.07 18.21
C ALA A 112 -14.40 -7.16 19.48
N PHE A 113 -14.73 -6.33 20.47
CA PHE A 113 -14.18 -6.43 21.80
C PHE A 113 -14.74 -7.71 22.42
N ASN A 114 -13.96 -8.79 22.39
CA ASN A 114 -14.33 -10.01 23.08
C ASN A 114 -14.13 -9.78 24.58
N LEU A 115 -15.20 -9.36 25.26
CA LEU A 115 -15.26 -9.36 26.72
C LEU A 115 -15.32 -10.82 27.18
N THR A 116 -14.21 -11.38 27.63
CA THR A 116 -14.20 -12.65 28.35
C THR A 116 -14.86 -12.44 29.70
N ARG A 117 -15.78 -13.36 30.04
CA ARG A 117 -16.73 -13.26 31.15
C ARG A 117 -16.12 -13.52 32.54
N GLU A 118 -14.80 -13.43 32.69
CA GLU A 118 -14.11 -13.85 33.92
C GLU A 118 -13.79 -12.71 34.91
N ASP A 119 -14.05 -11.44 34.58
CA ASP A 119 -13.85 -10.30 35.49
C ASP A 119 -15.18 -9.65 35.89
N THR A 120 -16.13 -10.43 36.41
CA THR A 120 -17.32 -9.89 37.09
C THR A 120 -17.34 -10.31 38.55
N ASP A 121 -16.36 -9.85 39.32
CA ASP A 121 -16.52 -9.66 40.75
C ASP A 121 -15.88 -8.30 41.09
N ASP A 122 -16.74 -7.36 41.52
CA ASP A 122 -16.41 -6.11 42.22
C ASP A 122 -15.79 -4.92 41.45
N VAL A 123 -16.56 -4.26 40.57
CA VAL A 123 -16.53 -2.78 40.46
C VAL A 123 -17.90 -2.25 40.03
N GLU A 124 -18.59 -1.50 40.89
CA GLU A 124 -19.65 -0.58 40.47
C GLU A 124 -19.00 0.55 39.64
N ALA A 125 -19.11 0.47 38.31
CA ALA A 125 -18.72 1.56 37.43
C ALA A 125 -19.98 2.28 36.95
N GLU A 126 -20.16 3.50 37.44
CA GLU A 126 -21.12 4.48 36.96
C GLU A 126 -20.91 4.71 35.45
N VAL A 127 -21.84 4.20 34.63
CA VAL A 127 -21.84 4.44 33.18
C VAL A 127 -22.53 5.78 32.94
N THR A 128 -21.76 6.86 32.89
CA THR A 128 -22.22 8.11 32.27
C THR A 128 -22.34 7.88 30.76
N LEU A 129 -23.57 7.63 30.31
CA LEU A 129 -23.91 7.56 28.89
C LEU A 129 -23.74 8.95 28.25
N SER A 130 -22.76 9.10 27.35
CA SER A 130 -22.69 10.25 26.45
C SER A 130 -23.91 10.25 25.50
N PRO A 131 -24.54 11.41 25.24
CA PRO A 131 -25.92 11.49 24.75
C PRO A 131 -26.15 11.27 23.24
N ASP A 132 -25.16 10.88 22.44
CA ASP A 132 -25.28 10.95 20.96
C ASP A 132 -25.67 9.64 20.27
N ILE A 133 -26.55 8.84 20.89
CA ILE A 133 -27.31 7.82 20.16
C ILE A 133 -28.76 8.32 20.08
N GLN A 134 -29.06 9.02 18.99
CA GLN A 134 -30.44 9.30 18.59
C GLN A 134 -31.09 7.97 18.19
N LEU A 135 -31.83 7.39 19.13
CA LEU A 135 -32.77 6.31 18.89
C LEU A 135 -33.96 6.90 18.14
N GLU A 136 -34.05 6.63 16.83
CA GLU A 136 -35.34 6.72 16.15
C GLU A 136 -36.21 5.58 16.66
N SER A 137 -37.16 5.92 17.53
CA SER A 137 -38.28 5.06 17.89
C SER A 137 -39.59 5.73 17.47
N GLU A 138 -40.28 5.14 16.51
CA GLU A 138 -41.74 5.02 16.51
C GLU A 138 -42.05 3.63 15.91
N GLU A 139 -42.38 2.64 16.74
CA GLU A 139 -43.77 2.29 17.08
C GLU A 139 -44.68 2.15 15.85
N ASN A 140 -44.95 0.90 15.45
CA ASN A 140 -46.33 0.42 15.49
C ASN A 140 -46.38 -1.12 15.52
N ALA A 141 -46.69 -1.67 16.69
CA ALA A 141 -47.15 -3.05 16.83
C ALA A 141 -48.67 -3.08 16.55
N GLY A 142 -49.12 -4.08 15.78
CA GLY A 142 -50.51 -4.23 15.35
C GLY A 142 -51.53 -4.35 16.49
N THR A 143 -52.84 -4.21 16.20
CA THR A 143 -53.78 -5.30 15.85
C THR A 143 -55.15 -4.92 16.50
N PRO A 144 -56.36 -5.55 16.35
CA PRO A 144 -57.09 -6.29 15.28
C PRO A 144 -58.53 -5.76 14.95
N ALA A 145 -59.13 -6.30 13.86
CA ALA A 145 -60.53 -6.72 13.61
C ALA A 145 -61.79 -5.90 14.05
N LYS A 146 -62.68 -5.56 13.09
CA LYS A 146 -64.06 -6.08 12.88
C LYS A 146 -64.90 -5.19 11.93
N SER A 147 -65.85 -5.83 11.20
CA SER A 147 -67.13 -5.33 10.62
C SER A 147 -67.04 -4.11 9.68
N GLU A 148 -67.47 -4.16 8.42
CA GLU A 148 -68.76 -4.57 7.85
C GLU A 148 -68.63 -5.09 6.40
#